data_AF-A0A973CKW9-F1
#
_entry.id   AF-A0A973CKW9-F1
#
_cell.length_a   1.000
_cell.length_b   1.000
_cell.length_c   1.000
_cell.angle_alpha   90.00
_cell.angle_beta   90.00
_cell.angle_gamma   90.00
#
_symmetry.space_group_name_H-M   'P 1'
#
loop_
_entity.id
_entity.type
_entity.pdbx_description
1 polymer ?
#
loop_
_entity_poly.entity_id
_entity_poly.type
_entity_poly.pdbx_seq_one_letter_code
_entity_poly.pdbx_strand_id
1 'polypeptide(L)'
;MNSNMCINDLTIEDIKSGKNWIITDSNELVEFDNLEDVHISQNDTFSEVDTILYPAVFVTENEEVSPLVLIRQVNDLDYGGDYCEIHNGKWRQLGLEPNPNAPSGTEYIANPLSIDSSFDTMDNEKDDLRLYHREEFKKWSTKL
;
A
#
# COMPACT_ATOMS: atom_id res chain seq x y z
N MET A 1 8.78 -24.51 -1.54
CA MET A 1 9.33 -23.69 -2.64
C MET A 1 8.77 -22.30 -2.40
N ASN A 2 9.52 -21.44 -1.73
CA ASN A 2 9.15 -20.03 -1.64
C ASN A 2 9.46 -19.45 -3.01
N SER A 3 8.43 -19.12 -3.78
CA SER A 3 8.62 -18.25 -4.92
C SER A 3 9.12 -16.93 -4.36
N ASN A 4 10.28 -16.46 -4.82
CA ASN A 4 10.67 -15.08 -4.62
C ASN A 4 9.66 -14.23 -5.39
N MET A 5 8.68 -13.70 -4.68
CA MET A 5 7.65 -12.82 -5.23
C MET A 5 8.14 -11.39 -5.07
N CYS A 6 8.02 -10.56 -6.11
CA CYS A 6 8.26 -9.12 -6.02
C CYS A 6 6.96 -8.32 -6.20
N ILE A 7 7.02 -7.01 -5.98
CA ILE A 7 5.86 -6.13 -6.16
C ILE A 7 5.28 -6.27 -7.56
N ASN A 8 6.12 -6.36 -8.59
CA ASN A 8 5.70 -6.49 -9.98
C ASN A 8 4.88 -7.76 -10.29
N ASP A 9 4.93 -8.78 -9.41
CA ASP A 9 4.19 -10.04 -9.55
C ASP A 9 2.76 -9.94 -8.98
N LEU A 10 2.45 -8.89 -8.21
CA LEU A 10 1.13 -8.72 -7.60
C LEU A 10 0.05 -8.49 -8.66
N THR A 11 -1.03 -9.25 -8.56
CA THR A 11 -2.20 -9.10 -9.41
C THR A 11 -3.27 -8.21 -8.76
N ILE A 12 -4.26 -7.76 -9.55
CA ILE A 12 -5.45 -7.08 -9.01
C ILE A 12 -6.16 -7.93 -7.96
N GLU A 13 -6.21 -9.25 -8.13
CA GLU A 13 -6.84 -10.16 -7.16
C GLU A 13 -6.04 -10.23 -5.84
N ASP A 14 -4.71 -10.11 -5.90
CA ASP A 14 -3.88 -10.02 -4.69
C ASP A 14 -4.18 -8.73 -3.93
N ILE A 15 -4.32 -7.60 -4.64
CA ILE A 15 -4.74 -6.32 -4.04
C ILE A 15 -6.12 -6.48 -3.39
N LYS A 16 -7.11 -6.99 -4.11
CA LYS A 16 -8.49 -7.20 -3.62
C LYS A 16 -8.57 -8.15 -2.43
N SER A 17 -7.60 -9.06 -2.28
CA SER A 17 -7.53 -9.95 -1.11
C SER A 17 -7.27 -9.20 0.20
N GLY A 18 -6.70 -7.99 0.13
CA GLY A 18 -6.43 -7.11 1.27
C GLY A 18 -5.38 -7.62 2.25
N LYS A 19 -4.57 -8.61 1.85
CA LYS A 19 -3.50 -9.14 2.68
C LYS A 19 -2.28 -8.23 2.63
N ASN A 20 -1.54 -8.13 3.71
CA ASN A 20 -0.31 -7.36 3.73
C ASN A 20 0.91 -8.25 3.43
N TRP A 21 2.00 -7.63 3.01
CA TRP A 21 3.28 -8.30 2.79
C TRP A 21 4.39 -7.62 3.58
N ILE A 22 5.41 -8.38 3.95
CA ILE A 22 6.67 -7.85 4.47
C ILE A 22 7.69 -7.78 3.34
N ILE A 23 8.51 -6.74 3.32
CA ILE A 23 9.68 -6.67 2.44
C ILE A 23 10.75 -7.62 2.99
N THR A 24 11.23 -8.54 2.16
CA THR A 24 12.06 -9.65 2.64
C THR A 24 13.52 -9.27 2.91
N ASP A 25 14.01 -8.23 2.24
CA ASP A 25 15.32 -7.63 2.49
C ASP A 25 15.19 -6.11 2.39
N SER A 26 15.30 -5.41 3.52
CA SER A 26 15.16 -3.95 3.55
C SER A 26 16.33 -3.21 2.88
N ASN A 27 17.47 -3.88 2.62
CA ASN A 27 18.55 -3.27 1.84
C ASN A 27 18.12 -3.03 0.40
N GLU A 28 17.17 -3.80 -0.13
CA GLU A 28 16.63 -3.63 -1.48
C GLU A 28 15.99 -2.26 -1.69
N LEU A 29 15.44 -1.64 -0.64
CA LEU A 29 14.88 -0.28 -0.69
C LEU A 29 15.94 0.80 -0.88
N VAL A 30 17.19 0.50 -0.51
CA VAL A 30 18.34 1.40 -0.66
C VAL A 30 19.11 1.07 -1.94
N GLU A 31 19.12 -0.20 -2.33
CA GLU A 31 19.87 -0.71 -3.48
C GLU A 31 19.13 -0.55 -4.81
N PHE A 32 17.80 -0.62 -4.82
CA PHE A 32 17.01 -0.45 -6.02
C PHE A 32 16.55 0.99 -6.21
N ASP A 33 16.85 1.53 -7.40
CA ASP A 33 16.23 2.75 -7.91
C ASP A 33 14.75 2.52 -8.31
N ASN A 34 14.30 1.25 -8.36
CA ASN A 34 12.95 0.86 -8.76
C ASN A 34 12.29 -0.05 -7.71
N LEU A 35 11.24 0.45 -7.06
CA LEU A 35 10.53 -0.29 -6.02
C LEU A 35 9.73 -1.48 -6.55
N GLU A 36 9.41 -1.53 -7.84
CA GLU A 36 8.61 -2.60 -8.45
C GLU A 36 9.28 -3.99 -8.34
N ASP A 37 10.61 -4.03 -8.23
CA ASP A 37 11.40 -5.28 -8.21
C ASP A 37 11.73 -5.75 -6.79
N VAL A 38 11.27 -5.02 -5.76
CA VAL A 38 11.50 -5.37 -4.35
C VAL A 38 10.77 -6.66 -3.98
N HIS A 39 11.48 -7.55 -3.31
CA HIS A 39 10.97 -8.84 -2.88
C HIS A 39 10.08 -8.74 -1.64
N ILE A 40 8.98 -9.48 -1.69
CA ILE A 40 7.93 -9.46 -0.70
C ILE A 40 7.49 -10.87 -0.29
N SER A 41 7.00 -11.01 0.94
CA SER A 41 6.37 -12.22 1.43
C SER A 41 5.07 -11.89 2.13
N GLN A 42 4.00 -12.60 1.78
CA GLN A 42 2.73 -12.45 2.49
C GLN A 42 2.93 -12.82 3.96
N ASN A 43 2.41 -12.00 4.87
CA ASN A 43 2.55 -12.23 6.31
C ASN A 43 1.27 -11.78 7.04
N ASP A 44 1.02 -12.36 8.21
CA ASP A 44 -0.09 -12.01 9.11
C ASP A 44 0.40 -11.40 10.44
N THR A 45 1.71 -11.50 10.69
CA THR A 45 2.35 -11.06 11.92
C THR A 45 3.44 -10.07 11.57
N PHE A 46 3.36 -8.88 12.16
CA PHE A 46 4.26 -7.76 11.89
C PHE A 46 4.81 -7.20 13.20
N SER A 47 6.03 -6.66 13.12
CA SER A 47 6.72 -5.95 14.18
C SER A 47 6.85 -4.46 13.86
N GLU A 48 7.12 -3.63 14.87
CA GLU A 48 7.28 -2.18 14.71
C GLU A 48 8.44 -1.78 13.79
N VAL A 49 9.42 -2.66 13.60
CA VAL A 49 10.59 -2.40 12.75
C VAL A 49 10.43 -2.91 11.33
N ASP A 50 9.39 -3.68 11.04
CA ASP A 50 9.17 -4.26 9.72
C ASP A 50 8.86 -3.17 8.70
N THR A 51 9.36 -3.36 7.47
CA THR A 51 8.87 -2.62 6.32
C THR A 51 7.77 -3.43 5.65
N ILE A 52 6.59 -2.83 5.57
CA ILE A 52 5.35 -3.45 5.14
C ILE A 52 4.89 -2.88 3.81
N LEU A 53 4.25 -3.74 3.03
CA LEU A 53 3.50 -3.40 1.84
C LEU A 53 2.00 -3.55 2.14
N TYR A 54 1.28 -2.44 2.10
CA TYR A 54 -0.16 -2.41 2.22
C TYR A 54 -0.81 -2.37 0.84
N PRO A 55 -1.75 -3.28 0.50
CA PRO A 55 -2.61 -3.07 -0.65
C PRO A 55 -3.59 -1.92 -0.37
N ALA A 56 -3.81 -1.12 -1.40
CA ALA A 56 -4.66 0.06 -1.32
C ALA A 56 -5.43 0.28 -2.63
N VAL A 57 -6.41 1.16 -2.56
CA VAL A 57 -7.04 1.75 -3.74
C VAL A 57 -6.95 3.26 -3.68
N PHE A 58 -6.65 3.87 -4.82
CA PHE A 58 -6.78 5.31 -5.01
C PHE A 58 -8.11 5.60 -5.70
N VAL A 59 -8.89 6.51 -5.14
CA VAL A 59 -10.20 6.91 -5.67
C VAL A 59 -10.18 8.39 -5.99
N THR A 60 -10.34 8.73 -7.27
CA THR A 60 -10.39 10.14 -7.70
C THR A 60 -11.73 10.78 -7.37
N GLU A 61 -11.83 12.10 -7.46
CA GLU A 61 -13.10 12.84 -7.30
C GLU A 61 -14.20 12.37 -8.28
N ASN A 62 -13.82 11.84 -9.44
CA ASN A 62 -14.72 11.29 -10.45
C ASN A 62 -15.01 9.79 -10.24
N GLU A 63 -14.64 9.23 -9.09
CA GLU A 63 -14.82 7.83 -8.72
C GLU A 63 -14.04 6.81 -9.57
N GLU A 64 -13.02 7.25 -10.32
CA GLU A 64 -12.08 6.33 -10.96
C GLU A 64 -11.20 5.67 -9.89
N VAL A 65 -11.01 4.36 -10.01
CA VAL A 65 -10.31 3.55 -9.01
C VAL A 65 -9.03 2.95 -9.61
N SER A 66 -7.90 3.14 -8.94
CA SER A 66 -6.62 2.54 -9.33
C SER A 66 -6.08 1.61 -8.23
N PRO A 67 -5.52 0.44 -8.57
CA PRO A 67 -4.85 -0.42 -7.60
C PRO A 67 -3.52 0.20 -7.18
N LEU A 68 -3.28 0.23 -5.87
CA LEU A 68 -2.05 0.74 -5.28
C LEU A 68 -1.44 -0.28 -4.33
N VAL A 69 -0.13 -0.13 -4.10
CA VAL A 69 0.52 -0.58 -2.88
C VAL A 69 1.27 0.58 -2.24
N LEU A 70 1.22 0.63 -0.91
CA LEU A 70 1.95 1.57 -0.07
C LEU A 70 3.05 0.83 0.68
N ILE A 71 4.29 1.26 0.50
CA ILE A 71 5.48 0.79 1.19
C ILE A 71 5.78 1.74 2.35
N ARG A 72 5.91 1.21 3.57
CA ARG A 72 6.30 2.01 4.75
C ARG A 72 6.88 1.16 5.86
N GLN A 73 7.59 1.78 6.79
CA GLN A 73 7.92 1.15 8.08
C GLN A 73 6.74 1.29 9.05
N VAL A 74 6.42 0.21 9.78
CA VAL A 74 5.22 0.16 10.64
C VAL A 74 5.15 1.28 11.68
N ASN A 75 6.28 1.67 12.27
CA ASN A 75 6.32 2.70 13.32
C ASN A 75 6.79 4.07 12.81
N ASP A 76 6.80 4.29 11.50
CA ASP A 76 7.11 5.61 10.96
C ASP A 76 5.96 6.60 11.25
N LEU A 77 6.33 7.80 11.69
CA LEU A 77 5.38 8.84 12.09
C LEU A 77 4.73 9.52 10.89
N ASP A 78 5.43 9.55 9.75
CA ASP A 78 4.88 10.10 8.52
C ASP A 78 3.89 9.08 7.92
N TYR A 79 2.65 9.51 7.67
CA TYR A 79 1.66 8.69 6.95
C TYR A 79 2.12 8.42 5.51
N GLY A 80 2.86 9.38 4.93
CA GLY A 80 3.43 9.28 3.60
C GLY A 80 4.43 8.14 3.52
N GLY A 81 4.31 7.32 2.49
CA GLY A 81 5.29 6.30 2.13
C GLY A 81 5.53 6.31 0.64
N ASP A 82 6.24 5.31 0.16
CA ASP A 82 6.44 5.11 -1.27
C ASP A 82 5.30 4.31 -1.86
N TYR A 83 4.89 4.67 -3.07
CA TYR A 83 3.75 4.05 -3.72
C TYR A 83 4.16 3.42 -5.04
N CYS A 84 3.60 2.24 -5.30
CA CYS A 84 3.50 1.71 -6.65
C CYS A 84 2.02 1.62 -7.04
N GLU A 85 1.72 1.81 -8.32
CA GLU A 85 0.38 1.63 -8.88
C GLU A 85 0.40 0.72 -10.10
N ILE A 86 -0.71 0.03 -10.36
CA ILE A 86 -0.88 -0.65 -11.65
C ILE A 86 -1.41 0.36 -12.66
N HIS A 87 -0.59 0.68 -13.66
CA HIS A 87 -0.94 1.53 -14.79
C HIS A 87 -0.76 0.76 -16.10
N ASN A 88 -1.82 0.66 -16.91
CA ASN A 88 -1.81 -0.11 -18.17
C ASN A 88 -1.34 -1.57 -18.00
N GLY A 89 -1.71 -2.22 -16.88
CA GLY A 89 -1.37 -3.61 -16.60
C GLY A 89 0.07 -3.85 -16.14
N LYS A 90 0.81 -2.80 -15.77
CA LYS A 90 2.15 -2.89 -15.20
C LYS A 90 2.24 -2.07 -13.93
N TRP A 91 3.01 -2.54 -12.97
CA TRP A 91 3.37 -1.73 -11.82
C TRP A 91 4.25 -0.56 -12.26
N ARG A 92 4.07 0.58 -11.61
CA ARG A 92 4.96 1.73 -11.70
C ARG A 92 5.15 2.39 -10.35
N GLN A 93 6.37 2.79 -10.01
CA GLN A 93 6.60 3.67 -8.87
C GLN A 93 6.03 5.08 -9.12
N LEU A 94 5.37 5.66 -8.12
CA LEU A 94 4.84 7.03 -8.17
C LEU A 94 5.84 8.03 -7.59
N GLY A 95 5.75 9.29 -8.04
CA GLY A 95 6.53 10.40 -7.47
C GLY A 95 7.93 10.60 -8.05
N LEU A 96 8.42 9.70 -8.93
CA LEU A 96 9.73 9.85 -9.59
C LEU A 96 9.78 11.02 -10.59
N GLU A 97 8.68 11.25 -11.31
CA GLU A 97 8.54 12.36 -12.24
C GLU A 97 7.38 13.27 -11.84
N PRO A 98 7.55 14.62 -11.84
CA PRO A 98 6.46 15.54 -11.57
C PRO A 98 5.33 15.38 -12.59
N ASN A 99 4.13 15.05 -12.11
CA ASN A 99 2.92 15.02 -12.92
C ASN A 99 1.95 16.13 -12.49
N PRO A 100 1.98 17.32 -13.13
CA PRO A 100 1.09 18.43 -12.77
C PRO A 100 -0.39 18.16 -13.08
N ASN A 101 -0.69 17.10 -13.83
CA ASN A 101 -2.04 16.66 -14.16
C ASN A 101 -2.45 15.41 -13.36
N ALA A 102 -1.70 15.05 -12.32
CA ALA A 102 -2.08 13.94 -11.46
C ALA A 102 -3.48 14.23 -10.87
N PRO A 103 -4.44 13.31 -11.01
CA PRO A 103 -5.76 13.50 -10.42
C PRO A 103 -5.64 13.58 -8.90
N SER A 104 -6.45 14.43 -8.28
CA SER A 104 -6.62 14.43 -6.82
C SER A 104 -7.60 13.33 -6.41
N GLY A 105 -7.40 12.78 -5.22
CA GLY A 105 -8.19 11.67 -4.74
C GLY A 105 -7.82 11.25 -3.32
N THR A 106 -8.41 10.15 -2.90
CA THR A 106 -8.25 9.59 -1.56
C THR A 106 -7.78 8.15 -1.66
N GLU A 107 -6.87 7.78 -0.78
CA GLU A 107 -6.35 6.42 -0.65
C GLU A 107 -7.09 5.66 0.44
N TYR A 108 -7.45 4.41 0.16
CA TYR A 108 -8.03 3.50 1.14
C TYR A 108 -7.17 2.26 1.31
N ILE A 109 -6.69 2.02 2.52
CA ILE A 109 -5.82 0.90 2.85
C ILE A 109 -6.65 -0.33 3.23
N ALA A 110 -6.35 -1.49 2.67
CA ALA A 110 -7.17 -2.68 2.87
C ALA A 110 -7.13 -3.22 4.29
N ASN A 111 -5.95 -3.22 4.91
CA ASN A 111 -5.75 -3.80 6.22
C ASN A 111 -4.69 -3.03 7.03
N PRO A 112 -4.98 -1.78 7.45
CA PRO A 112 -4.09 -1.03 8.33
C PRO A 112 -3.86 -1.80 9.64
N LEU A 113 -2.61 -1.92 10.07
CA LEU A 113 -2.26 -2.68 11.27
C LEU A 113 -2.68 -1.93 12.54
N SER A 114 -3.03 -2.67 13.60
CA SER A 114 -3.33 -2.09 14.90
C SER A 114 -2.09 -1.46 15.57
N ILE A 115 -0.91 -1.96 15.26
CA ILE A 115 0.38 -1.48 15.79
C ILE A 115 0.96 -0.29 15.01
N ASP A 116 0.42 0.02 13.82
CA ASP A 116 0.91 1.12 12.99
C ASP A 116 0.25 2.42 13.41
N SER A 117 1.02 3.28 14.10
CA SER A 117 0.49 4.49 14.73
C SER A 117 0.15 5.61 13.75
N SER A 118 0.48 5.51 12.46
CA SER A 118 0.07 6.51 11.46
C SER A 118 -1.44 6.54 11.22
N PHE A 119 -2.13 5.46 11.58
CA PHE A 119 -3.59 5.38 11.60
C PHE A 119 -4.18 5.78 12.95
N ASP A 120 -3.35 6.30 13.86
CA ASP A 120 -3.80 6.85 15.12
C ASP A 120 -4.17 8.32 14.93
N THR A 121 -5.45 8.62 15.01
CA THR A 121 -5.93 10.00 15.05
C THR A 121 -5.65 10.62 16.43
N MET A 122 -5.45 11.95 16.47
CA MET A 122 -5.31 12.70 17.73
C MET A 122 -6.62 12.76 18.54
N ASP A 123 -7.76 12.56 17.89
CA ASP A 123 -9.03 12.25 18.55
C ASP A 123 -9.09 10.73 18.77
N ASN A 124 -9.64 10.28 19.91
CA ASN A 124 -9.63 8.88 20.42
C ASN A 124 -10.35 7.83 19.53
N GLU A 125 -10.54 8.13 18.25
CA GLU A 125 -11.21 7.38 17.20
C GLU A 125 -10.22 6.54 16.38
N LYS A 126 -9.12 6.08 16.98
CA LYS A 126 -8.07 5.28 16.32
C LYS A 126 -8.60 4.03 15.60
N ASP A 127 -9.69 3.45 16.11
CA ASP A 127 -10.39 2.34 15.47
C ASP A 127 -11.26 2.82 14.31
N ASP A 128 -11.82 4.04 14.33
CA ASP A 128 -12.67 4.56 13.28
C ASP A 128 -11.89 4.90 12.02
N LEU A 129 -10.66 5.45 12.11
CA LEU A 129 -9.85 5.68 10.90
C LEU A 129 -9.45 4.37 10.23
N ARG A 130 -9.00 3.38 11.03
CA ARG A 130 -8.69 2.05 10.50
C ARG A 130 -9.91 1.37 9.92
N LEU A 131 -11.05 1.43 10.61
CA LEU A 131 -12.32 0.88 10.15
C LEU A 131 -12.76 1.56 8.86
N TYR A 132 -12.69 2.89 8.79
CA TYR A 132 -13.02 3.69 7.61
C TYR A 132 -12.21 3.26 6.39
N HIS A 133 -10.89 3.13 6.52
CA HIS A 133 -10.04 2.63 5.43
C HIS A 133 -10.46 1.23 4.99
N ARG A 134 -10.70 0.30 5.92
CA ARG A 134 -11.13 -1.07 5.59
C ARG A 134 -12.48 -1.09 4.86
N GLU A 135 -13.44 -0.31 5.32
CA GLU A 135 -14.79 -0.27 4.74
C GLU A 135 -14.80 0.37 3.36
N GLU A 136 -14.14 1.52 3.19
CA GLU A 136 -14.03 2.18 1.89
C GLU A 136 -13.18 1.35 0.93
N PHE A 137 -12.07 0.74 1.37
CA PHE A 137 -11.32 -0.19 0.53
C PHE A 137 -12.21 -1.33 0.02
N LYS A 138 -12.98 -1.97 0.92
CA LYS A 138 -13.89 -3.06 0.55
C LYS A 138 -14.95 -2.62 -0.46
N LYS A 139 -15.47 -1.40 -0.32
CA LYS A 139 -16.44 -0.81 -1.26
C LYS A 139 -15.79 -0.56 -2.63
N TRP A 140 -14.66 0.12 -2.67
CA TRP A 140 -14.04 0.60 -3.91
C TRP A 140 -13.26 -0.48 -4.67
N SER A 141 -12.66 -1.44 -3.97
CA SER A 141 -11.96 -2.58 -4.59
C SER A 141 -12.86 -3.45 -5.46
N THR A 142 -14.19 -3.37 -5.31
CA THR A 142 -15.15 -4.03 -6.23
C THR A 142 -15.17 -3.44 -7.64
N LYS A 143 -14.65 -2.21 -7.81
CA LYS A 143 -14.55 -1.50 -9.09
C LYS A 143 -13.17 -1.67 -9.77
N LEU A 144 -12.23 -2.37 -9.12
CA LEU A 144 -10.99 -2.85 -9.74
C LEU A 144 -11.26 -4.09 -10.62
#